data_AF-A0A1G0EMY0-F1
#
_entry.id   AF-A0A1G0EMY0-F1
#
_cell.length_a   1.000
_cell.length_b   1.000
_cell.length_c   1.000
_cell.angle_alpha   90.00
_cell.angle_beta   90.00
_cell.angle_gamma   90.00
#
_symmetry.space_group_name_H-M   'P 1'
#
loop_
_entity.id
_entity.type
_entity.pdbx_description
1 polymer ?
#
loop_
_entity_poly.entity_id
_entity_poly.type
_entity_poly.pdbx_seq_one_letter_code
_entity_poly.pdbx_strand_id
1 'polypeptide(L)'
;MKILVTGATGYIGTRLTFFALKRGHDVVSASRQRPAFFAIPWVFFDLSFDDSIVLPTGIDAVIHLAANTTHTDSLCENSEVSAARKLIKSAQEADARFIFVSSQTARADAPTAYGRTKWRIEQEVLSAGGWVVRPGQVYGGELRGLFGALARTIKELPLLPAFMPAPDIQPIHIDDLTEGLLRIAEPKGARPGVYFLAAPEPVPFSKFLAEIAKSRLRCQRSFVPAPVRLVDMLAPLLGKTSQTRLKLERLHSLFDLPVMDTAPDLKQLGLTLRPLHSGMHPSGSDRRRKLLKEGRALLVYVLKDFPGNAVLRRYVRTIESLRDGQALDLPQTFLSRPILLSLLDHSAWTDQRTWAEFSWRIDTATVLAEATPSGAYRYLQLDRKYGRLNSLLSIGSAMVCELLWRILRPFFLFLTRHALARARGSM
;
A
#
# COMPACT_ATOMS: atom_id res chain seq x y z
N MET A 1 -14.42 20.70 -1.65
CA MET A 1 -15.44 20.12 -0.77
C MET A 1 -15.01 20.28 0.66
N LYS A 2 -15.95 20.47 1.57
CA LYS A 2 -15.75 20.51 3.01
C LYS A 2 -16.27 19.21 3.63
N ILE A 3 -15.36 18.45 4.23
CA ILE A 3 -15.61 17.09 4.70
C ILE A 3 -15.51 17.07 6.22
N LEU A 4 -16.56 16.62 6.91
CA LEU A 4 -16.50 16.32 8.33
C LEU A 4 -16.08 14.86 8.54
N VAL A 5 -15.00 14.64 9.29
CA VAL A 5 -14.47 13.31 9.57
C VAL A 5 -14.59 13.01 11.05
N THR A 6 -15.48 12.08 11.40
CA THR A 6 -15.46 11.54 12.78
C THR A 6 -14.29 10.57 12.93
N GLY A 7 -13.70 10.47 14.12
CA GLY A 7 -12.58 9.53 14.33
C GLY A 7 -11.31 9.89 13.55
N ALA A 8 -11.12 11.18 13.21
CA ALA A 8 -9.96 11.69 12.46
C ALA A 8 -8.59 11.43 13.14
N THR A 9 -8.58 11.18 14.45
CA THR A 9 -7.36 10.84 15.22
C THR A 9 -7.00 9.35 15.16
N GLY A 10 -7.89 8.51 14.61
CA GLY A 10 -7.72 7.07 14.43
C GLY A 10 -6.83 6.72 13.23
N TYR A 11 -6.55 5.42 13.08
CA TYR A 11 -5.65 4.90 12.04
C TYR A 11 -6.08 5.31 10.62
N ILE A 12 -7.33 5.00 10.24
CA ILE A 12 -7.89 5.38 8.94
C ILE A 12 -8.11 6.89 8.85
N GLY A 13 -8.66 7.50 9.91
CA GLY A 13 -9.02 8.91 9.94
C GLY A 13 -7.85 9.85 9.72
N THR A 14 -6.70 9.59 10.36
CA THR A 14 -5.50 10.43 10.18
C THR A 14 -5.01 10.38 8.73
N ARG A 15 -5.07 9.20 8.09
CA ARG A 15 -4.65 9.03 6.71
C ARG A 15 -5.63 9.66 5.72
N LEU A 16 -6.93 9.52 5.99
CA LEU A 16 -8.00 10.16 5.20
C LEU A 16 -7.86 11.68 5.23
N THR A 17 -7.72 12.27 6.42
CA THR A 17 -7.52 13.71 6.59
C THR A 17 -6.29 14.19 5.82
N PHE A 18 -5.16 13.48 5.91
CA PHE A 18 -3.96 13.82 5.16
C PHE A 18 -4.20 13.87 3.64
N PHE A 19 -4.84 12.83 3.07
CA PHE A 19 -5.09 12.79 1.63
C PHE A 19 -6.16 13.78 1.18
N ALA A 20 -7.20 14.02 1.99
CA ALA A 20 -8.22 15.00 1.72
C ALA A 20 -7.62 16.41 1.62
N LEU A 21 -6.80 16.81 2.60
CA LEU A 21 -6.09 18.09 2.59
C LEU A 21 -5.13 18.20 1.40
N LYS A 22 -4.40 17.11 1.09
CA LYS A 22 -3.50 17.08 -0.08
C LYS A 22 -4.23 17.29 -1.41
N ARG A 23 -5.53 16.98 -1.49
CA ARG A 23 -6.39 17.22 -2.66
C ARG A 23 -7.07 18.59 -2.66
N GLY A 24 -6.75 19.44 -1.69
CA GLY A 24 -7.38 20.75 -1.55
C GLY A 24 -8.82 20.68 -1.05
N HIS A 25 -9.20 19.61 -0.34
CA HIS A 25 -10.46 19.59 0.41
C HIS A 25 -10.28 20.25 1.77
N ASP A 26 -11.31 20.92 2.25
CA ASP A 26 -11.39 21.42 3.61
C ASP A 26 -11.85 20.29 4.53
N VAL A 27 -11.16 20.07 5.64
CA VAL A 27 -11.50 18.98 6.57
C VAL A 27 -11.87 19.56 7.92
N VAL A 28 -12.99 19.11 8.48
CA VAL A 28 -13.38 19.36 9.87
C VAL A 28 -13.27 18.07 10.66
N SER A 29 -12.52 18.08 11.75
CA SER A 29 -12.41 16.93 12.64
C SER A 29 -13.55 16.90 13.65
N ALA A 30 -14.27 15.79 13.74
CA ALA A 30 -15.22 15.50 14.80
C ALA A 30 -14.64 14.43 15.74
N SER A 31 -14.19 14.83 16.93
CA SER A 31 -13.52 13.92 17.86
C SER A 31 -13.56 14.44 19.30
N ARG A 32 -13.35 13.55 20.27
CA ARG A 32 -13.26 13.91 21.70
C ARG A 32 -12.13 14.88 22.01
N GLN A 33 -11.05 14.79 21.27
CA GLN A 33 -9.85 15.63 21.42
C GLN A 33 -9.52 16.28 20.09
N ARG A 34 -9.04 17.52 20.15
CA ARG A 34 -8.54 18.24 18.98
C ARG A 34 -7.36 17.48 18.35
N PRO A 35 -7.34 17.26 17.03
CA PRO A 35 -6.22 16.58 16.38
C PRO A 35 -4.93 17.41 16.53
N ALA A 36 -3.86 16.80 17.06
CA ALA A 36 -2.58 17.48 17.25
C ALA A 36 -1.80 17.71 15.95
N PHE A 37 -1.98 16.85 14.95
CA PHE A 37 -1.16 16.82 13.73
C PHE A 37 -1.64 17.75 12.62
N PHE A 38 -2.88 18.24 12.70
CA PHE A 38 -3.49 19.03 11.65
C PHE A 38 -4.04 20.32 12.23
N ALA A 39 -3.65 21.46 11.65
CA ALA A 39 -4.25 22.75 11.93
C ALA A 39 -5.59 22.89 11.19
N ILE A 40 -6.56 22.06 11.57
CA ILE A 40 -7.91 22.03 10.97
C ILE A 40 -8.99 22.43 11.98
N PRO A 41 -10.15 22.92 11.50
CA PRO A 41 -11.32 23.10 12.35
C PRO A 41 -11.69 21.81 13.08
N TRP A 42 -12.15 21.96 14.32
CA TRP A 42 -12.50 20.85 15.18
C TRP A 42 -13.84 21.12 15.86
N VAL A 43 -14.66 20.08 15.93
CA VAL A 43 -15.91 20.04 16.68
C VAL A 43 -15.84 18.85 17.65
N PHE A 44 -16.34 19.07 18.86
CA PHE A 44 -16.40 18.01 19.85
C PHE A 44 -17.43 16.95 19.40
N PHE A 45 -17.04 15.69 19.48
CA PHE A 45 -17.92 14.56 19.20
C PHE A 45 -17.47 13.34 20.00
N ASP A 46 -18.40 12.75 20.75
CA ASP A 46 -18.22 11.51 21.49
C ASP A 46 -19.40 10.57 21.22
N LEU A 47 -19.10 9.28 21.05
CA LEU A 47 -20.10 8.24 20.81
C LEU A 47 -20.96 7.96 22.04
N SER A 48 -20.46 8.28 23.24
CA SER A 48 -21.20 8.08 24.50
C SER A 48 -22.07 9.27 24.89
N PHE A 49 -21.94 10.41 24.21
CA PHE A 49 -22.64 11.62 24.58
C PHE A 49 -23.98 11.71 23.85
N ASP A 50 -25.03 12.12 24.58
CA ASP A 50 -26.39 12.05 24.08
C ASP A 50 -26.80 13.30 23.27
N ASP A 51 -25.98 14.34 23.24
CA ASP A 51 -26.29 15.54 22.47
C ASP A 51 -26.06 15.36 20.97
N SER A 52 -26.93 16.00 20.19
CA SER A 52 -26.81 16.03 18.73
C SER A 52 -25.68 16.96 18.33
N ILE A 53 -24.86 16.54 17.37
CA ILE A 53 -23.83 17.40 16.79
C ILE A 53 -24.47 18.37 15.79
N VAL A 54 -24.21 19.66 15.96
CA VAL A 54 -24.53 20.66 14.94
C VAL A 54 -23.37 20.70 13.94
N LEU A 55 -23.63 20.34 12.69
CA LEU A 55 -22.60 20.39 11.66
C LEU A 55 -22.27 21.87 11.34
N PRO A 56 -20.98 22.22 11.14
CA PRO A 56 -20.63 23.55 10.64
C PRO A 56 -21.29 23.84 9.30
N THR A 57 -21.50 25.11 8.98
CA THR A 57 -22.10 25.52 7.70
C THR A 57 -21.27 25.02 6.51
N GLY A 58 -21.95 24.51 5.48
CA GLY A 58 -21.37 24.12 4.19
C GLY A 58 -20.58 22.81 4.20
N ILE A 59 -20.90 21.85 5.08
CA ILE A 59 -20.37 20.49 4.98
C ILE A 59 -21.01 19.79 3.78
N ASP A 60 -20.19 19.31 2.85
CA ASP A 60 -20.66 18.55 1.67
C ASP A 60 -20.79 17.04 1.97
N ALA A 61 -19.95 16.54 2.88
CA ALA A 61 -19.90 15.12 3.22
C ALA A 61 -19.46 14.89 4.67
N VAL A 62 -20.07 13.90 5.31
CA VAL A 62 -19.72 13.36 6.63
C VAL A 62 -19.18 11.95 6.43
N ILE A 63 -17.92 11.72 6.81
CA ILE A 63 -17.29 10.40 6.80
C ILE A 63 -17.20 9.90 8.24
N HIS A 64 -18.04 8.91 8.57
CA HIS A 64 -18.15 8.33 9.89
C HIS A 64 -17.20 7.14 10.08
N LEU A 65 -16.05 7.38 10.72
CA LEU A 65 -15.04 6.36 11.09
C LEU A 65 -14.99 6.06 12.59
N ALA A 66 -15.61 6.88 13.44
CA ALA A 66 -15.60 6.66 14.88
C ALA A 66 -16.31 5.33 15.20
N ALA A 67 -15.67 4.53 16.05
CA ALA A 67 -16.21 3.28 16.57
C ALA A 67 -15.61 3.01 17.95
N ASN A 68 -16.35 2.38 18.86
CA ASN A 68 -15.81 1.97 20.14
C ASN A 68 -15.11 0.61 19.99
N THR A 69 -13.79 0.56 20.01
CA THR A 69 -13.03 -0.70 19.85
C THR A 69 -12.88 -1.50 21.14
N THR A 70 -13.35 -0.94 22.27
CA THR A 70 -13.35 -1.53 23.61
C THR A 70 -14.77 -1.96 23.94
N HIS A 71 -15.23 -3.06 23.34
CA HIS A 71 -16.54 -3.66 23.62
C HIS A 71 -16.50 -4.42 24.95
N THR A 72 -16.37 -3.69 26.06
CA THR A 72 -16.45 -4.30 27.40
C THR A 72 -17.89 -4.39 27.91
N ASP A 73 -18.85 -3.64 27.35
CA ASP A 73 -20.24 -3.62 27.81
C ASP A 73 -21.27 -3.50 26.68
N SER A 74 -22.42 -4.18 26.82
CA SER A 74 -23.58 -4.10 25.91
C SER A 74 -24.22 -2.72 25.85
N LEU A 75 -24.07 -1.92 26.91
CA LEU A 75 -24.45 -0.50 26.94
C LEU A 75 -23.76 0.32 25.84
N CYS A 76 -22.57 -0.09 25.40
CA CYS A 76 -21.84 0.57 24.32
C CYS A 76 -22.42 0.32 22.92
N GLU A 77 -23.16 -0.79 22.69
CA GLU A 77 -23.74 -1.08 21.37
C GLU A 77 -24.83 -0.06 21.01
N ASN A 78 -25.75 0.17 21.94
CA ASN A 78 -26.88 1.08 21.74
C ASN A 78 -26.42 2.55 21.63
N SER A 79 -25.36 2.94 22.34
CA SER A 79 -24.81 4.30 22.22
C SER A 79 -24.21 4.56 20.85
N GLU A 80 -23.50 3.58 20.25
CA GLU A 80 -22.96 3.74 18.89
C GLU A 80 -24.07 3.88 17.84
N VAL A 81 -25.12 3.07 17.92
CA VAL A 81 -26.28 3.17 17.00
C VAL A 81 -27.00 4.50 17.16
N SER A 82 -27.23 4.94 18.41
CA SER A 82 -27.85 6.24 18.71
C SER A 82 -27.03 7.41 18.18
N ALA A 83 -25.71 7.39 18.40
CA ALA A 83 -24.80 8.42 17.91
C ALA A 83 -24.80 8.47 16.37
N ALA A 84 -24.81 7.32 15.71
CA ALA A 84 -24.91 7.25 14.25
C ALA A 84 -26.24 7.84 13.74
N ARG A 85 -27.39 7.51 14.36
CA ARG A 85 -28.70 8.09 13.99
C ARG A 85 -28.71 9.61 14.05
N LYS A 86 -28.14 10.19 15.11
CA LYS A 86 -28.05 11.65 15.27
C LYS A 86 -27.17 12.28 14.20
N LEU A 87 -26.02 11.68 13.94
CA LEU A 87 -25.10 12.12 12.88
C LEU A 87 -25.76 12.06 11.49
N ILE A 88 -26.52 11.00 11.20
CA ILE A 88 -27.28 10.85 9.96
C ILE A 88 -28.30 11.99 9.84
N LYS A 89 -29.06 12.24 10.91
CA LYS A 89 -30.03 13.34 10.94
C LYS A 89 -29.37 14.70 10.70
N SER A 90 -28.27 15.01 11.40
CA SER A 90 -27.55 16.26 11.18
C SER A 90 -26.99 16.39 9.77
N ALA A 91 -26.58 15.28 9.14
CA ALA A 91 -26.12 15.28 7.76
C ALA A 91 -27.27 15.57 6.79
N GLN A 92 -28.46 14.98 7.00
CA GLN A 92 -29.65 15.27 6.20
C GLN A 92 -30.09 16.73 6.32
N GLU A 93 -30.07 17.30 7.53
CA GLU A 93 -30.38 18.71 7.78
C GLU A 93 -29.42 19.67 7.06
N ALA A 94 -28.17 19.24 6.83
CA ALA A 94 -27.15 19.99 6.11
C ALA A 94 -27.08 19.67 4.61
N ASP A 95 -27.95 18.81 4.08
CA ASP A 95 -27.88 18.23 2.73
C ASP A 95 -26.49 17.62 2.40
N ALA A 96 -25.84 17.08 3.44
CA ALA A 96 -24.52 16.48 3.37
C ALA A 96 -24.62 14.98 3.11
N ARG A 97 -23.71 14.46 2.29
CA ARG A 97 -23.60 13.00 2.09
C ARG A 97 -23.15 12.32 3.37
N PHE A 98 -23.80 11.24 3.77
CA PHE A 98 -23.39 10.45 4.93
C PHE A 98 -22.72 9.14 4.51
N ILE A 99 -21.40 9.04 4.71
CA ILE A 99 -20.60 7.86 4.40
C ILE A 99 -20.20 7.18 5.70
N PHE A 100 -20.69 5.96 5.92
CA PHE A 100 -20.33 5.15 7.07
C PHE A 100 -19.30 4.09 6.72
N VAL A 101 -18.22 4.02 7.49
CA VAL A 101 -17.25 2.93 7.38
C VAL A 101 -17.61 1.83 8.37
N SER A 102 -18.14 0.75 7.79
CA SER A 102 -18.56 -0.46 8.46
C SER A 102 -17.40 -1.47 8.52
N SER A 103 -17.70 -2.77 8.41
CA SER A 103 -16.74 -3.86 8.48
C SER A 103 -17.19 -5.05 7.64
N GLN A 104 -16.22 -5.85 7.16
CA GLN A 104 -16.46 -7.14 6.53
C GLN A 104 -17.28 -8.11 7.42
N THR A 105 -17.22 -7.97 8.75
CA THR A 105 -17.99 -8.81 9.69
C THR A 105 -19.43 -8.32 9.93
N ALA A 106 -19.89 -7.27 9.25
CA ALA A 106 -21.22 -6.71 9.47
C ALA A 106 -22.32 -7.63 8.89
N ARG A 107 -22.99 -8.37 9.78
CA ARG A 107 -24.15 -9.21 9.49
C ARG A 107 -25.09 -9.25 10.70
N ALA A 108 -26.37 -9.51 10.47
CA ALA A 108 -27.38 -9.57 11.53
C ALA A 108 -27.06 -10.65 12.58
N ASP A 109 -26.55 -11.79 12.11
CA ASP A 109 -26.17 -12.99 12.83
C ASP A 109 -24.67 -13.04 13.16
N ALA A 110 -23.98 -11.89 13.22
CA ALA A 110 -22.54 -11.89 13.43
C ALA A 110 -22.20 -12.50 14.80
N PRO A 111 -21.12 -13.30 14.92
CA PRO A 111 -20.74 -13.89 16.18
C PRO A 111 -20.35 -12.83 17.22
N THR A 112 -19.80 -11.70 16.75
CA THR A 112 -19.34 -10.61 17.61
C THR A 112 -20.37 -9.47 17.72
N ALA A 113 -20.42 -8.85 18.90
CA ALA A 113 -21.13 -7.61 19.17
C ALA A 113 -20.81 -6.52 18.13
N TYR A 114 -19.52 -6.35 17.83
CA TYR A 114 -19.02 -5.41 16.84
C TYR A 114 -19.69 -5.59 15.47
N GLY A 115 -19.75 -6.82 14.95
CA GLY A 115 -20.38 -7.11 13.66
C GLY A 115 -21.87 -6.78 13.64
N ARG A 116 -22.60 -7.13 14.71
CA ARG A 116 -24.04 -6.85 14.83
C ARG A 116 -24.32 -5.36 14.94
N THR A 117 -23.56 -4.62 15.74
CA THR A 117 -23.68 -3.15 15.87
C THR A 117 -23.39 -2.45 14.55
N LYS A 118 -22.31 -2.83 13.85
CA LYS A 118 -22.01 -2.31 12.52
C LYS A 118 -23.16 -2.56 11.55
N TRP A 119 -23.70 -3.77 11.50
CA TRP A 119 -24.86 -4.10 10.66
C TRP A 119 -26.11 -3.27 11.00
N ARG A 120 -26.41 -3.06 12.29
CA ARG A 120 -27.53 -2.18 12.70
C ARG A 120 -27.35 -0.76 12.19
N ILE A 121 -26.16 -0.19 12.32
CA ILE A 121 -25.86 1.16 11.80
C ILE A 121 -26.00 1.19 10.27
N GLU A 122 -25.58 0.15 9.55
CA GLU A 122 -25.78 0.09 8.11
C GLU A 122 -27.26 0.21 7.71
N GLN A 123 -28.17 -0.44 8.45
CA GLN A 123 -29.61 -0.34 8.15
C GLN A 123 -30.11 1.10 8.31
N GLU A 124 -29.68 1.80 9.36
CA GLU A 124 -30.01 3.22 9.57
C GLU A 124 -29.48 4.09 8.42
N VAL A 125 -28.22 3.90 8.03
CA VAL A 125 -27.57 4.64 6.94
C VAL A 125 -28.27 4.40 5.61
N LEU A 126 -28.58 3.16 5.28
CA LEU A 126 -29.22 2.79 4.02
C LEU A 126 -30.66 3.31 3.97
N SER A 127 -31.40 3.22 5.08
CA SER A 127 -32.76 3.76 5.17
C SER A 127 -32.81 5.27 4.95
N ALA A 128 -31.74 5.98 5.34
CA ALA A 128 -31.57 7.40 5.14
C ALA A 128 -31.01 7.79 3.75
N GLY A 129 -30.78 6.83 2.84
CA GLY A 129 -30.20 7.08 1.53
C GLY A 129 -28.69 7.39 1.55
N GLY A 130 -27.98 6.91 2.57
CA GLY A 130 -26.53 7.09 2.73
C GLY A 130 -25.66 6.04 2.02
N TRP A 131 -24.36 6.12 2.28
CA TRP A 131 -23.34 5.24 1.71
C TRP A 131 -22.68 4.43 2.82
N VAL A 132 -22.56 3.12 2.61
CA VAL A 132 -21.86 2.20 3.51
C VAL A 132 -20.62 1.68 2.80
N VAL A 133 -19.49 1.68 3.50
CA VAL A 133 -18.25 1.06 3.01
C VAL A 133 -17.86 -0.07 3.95
N ARG A 134 -17.76 -1.29 3.42
CA ARG A 134 -17.20 -2.45 4.11
C ARG A 134 -15.77 -2.68 3.63
N PRO A 135 -14.75 -2.20 4.37
CA PRO A 135 -13.38 -2.50 4.05
C PRO A 135 -13.03 -3.93 4.45
N GLY A 136 -12.10 -4.54 3.71
CA GLY A 136 -11.42 -5.75 4.14
C GLY A 136 -10.37 -5.49 5.22
N GLN A 137 -9.35 -6.35 5.28
CA GLN A 137 -8.25 -6.20 6.22
C GLN A 137 -7.37 -5.00 5.85
N VAL A 138 -7.59 -3.86 6.52
CA VAL A 138 -6.80 -2.63 6.30
C VAL A 138 -5.35 -2.83 6.76
N TYR A 139 -4.39 -2.43 5.92
CA TYR A 139 -2.95 -2.50 6.20
C TYR A 139 -2.16 -1.32 5.61
N GLY A 140 -0.89 -1.17 6.00
CA GLY A 140 0.01 -0.15 5.45
C GLY A 140 0.13 1.11 6.31
N GLY A 141 0.80 2.14 5.81
CA GLY A 141 1.02 3.39 6.57
C GLY A 141 1.76 3.16 7.91
N GLU A 142 1.32 3.85 8.97
CA GLU A 142 1.85 3.69 10.33
C GLU A 142 1.43 2.36 10.97
N LEU A 143 2.24 1.81 11.87
CA LEU A 143 1.93 0.58 12.62
C LEU A 143 0.93 0.86 13.74
N ARG A 144 -0.33 1.15 13.38
CA ARG A 144 -1.45 1.41 14.30
C ARG A 144 -2.59 0.42 14.05
N GLY A 145 -3.58 0.42 14.93
CA GLY A 145 -4.73 -0.48 14.85
C GLY A 145 -4.33 -1.96 14.80
N LEU A 146 -5.13 -2.76 14.09
CA LEU A 146 -4.88 -4.20 13.94
C LEU A 146 -3.58 -4.48 13.18
N PHE A 147 -3.23 -3.68 12.17
CA PHE A 147 -1.98 -3.84 11.44
C PHE A 147 -0.76 -3.70 12.36
N GLY A 148 -0.75 -2.69 13.24
CA GLY A 148 0.29 -2.52 14.25
C GLY A 148 0.35 -3.65 15.28
N ALA A 149 -0.82 -4.17 15.70
CA ALA A 149 -0.89 -5.33 16.60
C ALA A 149 -0.29 -6.59 15.95
N LEU A 150 -0.65 -6.89 14.70
CA LEU A 150 -0.10 -8.02 13.95
C LEU A 150 1.42 -7.88 13.76
N ALA A 151 1.89 -6.69 13.39
CA ALA A 151 3.32 -6.42 13.25
C ALA A 151 4.09 -6.63 14.57
N ARG A 152 3.51 -6.25 15.71
CA ARG A 152 4.08 -6.48 17.03
C ARG A 152 4.16 -7.98 17.34
N THR A 153 3.06 -8.72 17.14
CA THR A 153 3.02 -10.17 17.33
C THR A 153 4.06 -10.88 16.48
N ILE A 154 4.19 -10.49 15.20
CA ILE A 154 5.22 -11.05 14.29
C ILE A 154 6.63 -10.75 14.80
N LYS A 155 6.87 -9.57 15.36
CA LYS A 155 8.19 -9.22 15.90
C LYS A 155 8.55 -10.07 17.12
N GLU A 156 7.59 -10.30 18.00
CA GLU A 156 7.74 -11.02 19.28
C GLU A 156 7.82 -12.54 19.12
N LEU A 157 7.05 -13.12 18.18
CA LEU A 157 6.98 -14.58 18.01
C LEU A 157 7.90 -15.06 16.88
N PRO A 158 8.92 -15.89 17.14
CA PRO A 158 9.78 -16.46 16.09
C PRO A 158 9.02 -17.50 15.23
N LEU A 159 8.07 -18.20 15.84
CA LEU A 159 7.19 -19.17 15.20
C LEU A 159 5.78 -18.61 15.12
N LEU A 160 5.23 -18.57 13.91
CA LEU A 160 3.86 -18.13 13.64
C LEU A 160 2.95 -19.32 13.33
N PRO A 161 1.68 -19.29 13.76
CA PRO A 161 0.76 -20.36 13.40
C PRO A 161 0.37 -20.26 11.91
N ALA A 162 0.51 -21.37 11.20
CA ALA A 162 -0.18 -21.62 9.94
C ALA A 162 -1.45 -22.42 10.26
N PHE A 163 -2.57 -21.70 10.44
CA PHE A 163 -3.84 -22.33 10.77
C PHE A 163 -4.29 -23.32 9.69
N MET A 164 -4.90 -24.43 10.12
CA MET A 164 -5.44 -25.46 9.24
C MET A 164 -6.90 -25.77 9.64
N PRO A 165 -7.90 -25.46 8.79
CA PRO A 165 -7.78 -24.78 7.50
C PRO A 165 -7.27 -23.33 7.65
N ALA A 166 -6.64 -22.82 6.58
CA ALA A 166 -6.13 -21.44 6.57
C ALA A 166 -7.32 -20.46 6.42
N PRO A 167 -7.46 -19.47 7.31
CA PRO A 167 -8.47 -18.45 7.12
C PRO A 167 -8.00 -17.51 6.00
N ASP A 168 -8.94 -17.14 5.14
CA ASP A 168 -8.70 -16.19 4.07
C ASP A 168 -9.15 -14.78 4.48
N ILE A 169 -8.39 -13.80 4.03
CA ILE A 169 -8.71 -12.38 4.22
C ILE A 169 -8.61 -11.66 2.89
N GLN A 170 -9.39 -10.60 2.71
CA GLN A 170 -9.21 -9.70 1.57
C GLN A 170 -8.55 -8.41 2.06
N PRO A 171 -7.24 -8.20 1.81
CA PRO A 171 -6.55 -7.02 2.31
C PRO A 171 -6.86 -5.76 1.48
N ILE A 172 -6.77 -4.59 2.11
CA ILE A 172 -6.79 -3.29 1.42
C ILE A 172 -5.75 -2.35 2.02
N HIS A 173 -4.93 -1.72 1.16
CA HIS A 173 -3.98 -0.74 1.66
C HIS A 173 -4.73 0.51 2.12
N ILE A 174 -4.31 1.09 3.24
CA ILE A 174 -4.97 2.26 3.85
C ILE A 174 -5.11 3.42 2.87
N ASP A 175 -4.10 3.67 2.03
CA ASP A 175 -4.16 4.74 1.01
C ASP A 175 -5.21 4.44 -0.09
N ASP A 176 -5.39 3.17 -0.45
CA ASP A 176 -6.41 2.77 -1.44
C ASP A 176 -7.81 2.90 -0.84
N LEU A 177 -7.98 2.52 0.43
CA LEU A 177 -9.22 2.73 1.16
C LEU A 177 -9.56 4.21 1.28
N THR A 178 -8.61 5.06 1.65
CA THR A 178 -8.84 6.51 1.72
C THR A 178 -9.19 7.09 0.37
N GLU A 179 -8.57 6.58 -0.70
CA GLU A 179 -8.90 6.98 -2.06
C GLU A 179 -10.35 6.61 -2.42
N GLY A 180 -10.76 5.37 -2.13
CA GLY A 180 -12.15 4.95 -2.33
C GLY A 180 -13.16 5.77 -1.53
N LEU A 181 -12.87 6.08 -0.27
CA LEU A 181 -13.73 6.92 0.57
C LEU A 181 -13.91 8.33 -0.02
N LEU A 182 -12.84 8.93 -0.53
CA LEU A 182 -12.90 10.26 -1.14
C LEU A 182 -13.69 10.23 -2.46
N ARG A 183 -13.53 9.21 -3.30
CA ARG A 183 -14.31 9.06 -4.53
C ARG A 183 -15.80 8.86 -4.26
N ILE A 184 -16.16 8.15 -3.19
CA ILE A 184 -17.56 8.00 -2.76
C ILE A 184 -18.13 9.35 -2.28
N ALA A 185 -17.33 10.13 -1.55
CA ALA A 185 -17.73 11.45 -1.07
C ALA A 185 -17.98 12.47 -2.19
N GLU A 186 -17.37 12.30 -3.37
CA GLU A 186 -17.49 13.25 -4.49
C GLU A 186 -18.87 13.22 -5.19
N PRO A 187 -19.47 14.39 -5.51
CA PRO A 187 -20.82 14.54 -6.07
C PRO A 187 -21.16 13.67 -7.28
N LYS A 188 -20.17 13.36 -8.13
CA LYS A 188 -20.37 12.63 -9.39
C LYS A 188 -20.06 11.13 -9.32
N GLY A 189 -19.61 10.62 -8.17
CA GLY A 189 -18.95 9.30 -8.09
C GLY A 189 -19.85 8.10 -7.80
N ALA A 190 -20.59 8.12 -6.70
CA ALA A 190 -21.20 6.92 -6.13
C ALA A 190 -22.69 7.10 -5.83
N ARG A 191 -23.51 6.11 -6.20
CA ARG A 191 -24.91 6.03 -5.75
C ARG A 191 -24.98 5.54 -4.29
N PRO A 192 -26.00 5.93 -3.51
CA PRO A 192 -26.25 5.35 -2.19
C PRO A 192 -26.29 3.82 -2.24
N GLY A 193 -25.79 3.17 -1.20
CA GLY A 193 -25.65 1.71 -1.16
C GLY A 193 -24.43 1.23 -0.38
N VAL A 194 -24.15 -0.07 -0.50
CA VAL A 194 -23.02 -0.73 0.16
C VAL A 194 -21.90 -0.94 -0.85
N TYR A 195 -20.68 -0.56 -0.48
CA TYR A 195 -19.46 -0.74 -1.27
C TYR A 195 -18.47 -1.61 -0.52
N PHE A 196 -17.99 -2.67 -1.16
CA PHE A 196 -16.97 -3.57 -0.64
C PHE A 196 -15.59 -3.18 -1.17
N LEU A 197 -14.70 -2.73 -0.27
CA LEU A 197 -13.37 -2.27 -0.65
C LEU A 197 -12.30 -3.22 -0.08
N ALA A 198 -11.88 -4.17 -0.91
CA ALA A 198 -10.79 -5.10 -0.61
C ALA A 198 -10.22 -5.75 -1.87
N ALA A 199 -9.08 -6.43 -1.74
CA ALA A 199 -8.51 -7.23 -2.81
C ALA A 199 -9.58 -8.19 -3.41
N PRO A 200 -9.74 -8.24 -4.74
CA PRO A 200 -10.72 -9.12 -5.39
C PRO A 200 -10.52 -10.59 -5.01
N GLU A 201 -9.27 -11.02 -4.97
CA GLU A 201 -8.91 -12.39 -4.57
C GLU A 201 -8.57 -12.43 -3.07
N PRO A 202 -9.21 -13.34 -2.31
CA PRO A 202 -8.82 -13.61 -0.94
C PRO A 202 -7.37 -14.12 -0.86
N VAL A 203 -6.72 -13.76 0.23
CA VAL A 203 -5.32 -14.10 0.53
C VAL A 203 -5.29 -14.90 1.83
N PRO A 204 -4.61 -16.06 1.86
CA PRO A 204 -4.44 -16.80 3.10
C PRO A 204 -3.78 -15.94 4.17
N PHE A 205 -4.31 -15.97 5.39
CA PHE A 205 -3.82 -15.15 6.50
C PHE A 205 -2.33 -15.39 6.77
N SER A 206 -1.85 -16.64 6.65
CA SER A 206 -0.43 -16.98 6.77
C SER A 206 0.44 -16.26 5.73
N LYS A 207 -0.02 -16.18 4.48
CA LYS A 207 0.65 -15.45 3.40
C LYS A 207 0.68 -13.94 3.68
N PHE A 208 -0.40 -13.39 4.25
CA PHE A 208 -0.43 -12.00 4.68
C PHE A 208 0.59 -11.72 5.80
N LEU A 209 0.64 -12.56 6.84
CA LEU A 209 1.64 -12.43 7.92
C LEU A 209 3.07 -12.58 7.39
N ALA A 210 3.30 -13.51 6.46
CA ALA A 210 4.60 -13.70 5.83
C ALA A 210 5.05 -12.45 5.06
N GLU A 211 4.13 -11.78 4.37
CA GLU A 211 4.44 -10.55 3.65
C GLU A 211 4.75 -9.38 4.60
N ILE A 212 4.07 -9.29 5.75
CA ILE A 212 4.44 -8.33 6.81
C ILE A 212 5.86 -8.62 7.32
N ALA A 213 6.17 -9.88 7.64
CA ALA A 213 7.49 -10.27 8.13
C ALA A 213 8.59 -9.89 7.12
N LYS A 214 8.40 -10.25 5.84
CA LYS A 214 9.36 -10.06 4.77
C LYS A 214 9.53 -8.59 4.35
N SER A 215 8.44 -7.91 4.03
CA SER A 215 8.48 -6.60 3.35
C SER A 215 8.39 -5.43 4.31
N ARG A 216 7.60 -5.55 5.40
CA ARG A 216 7.44 -4.49 6.40
C ARG A 216 8.52 -4.54 7.48
N LEU A 217 8.73 -5.70 8.07
CA LEU A 217 9.63 -5.87 9.23
C LEU A 217 11.04 -6.33 8.85
N ARG A 218 11.23 -6.83 7.63
CA ARG A 218 12.51 -7.37 7.13
C ARG A 218 13.10 -8.45 8.03
N CYS A 219 12.24 -9.35 8.52
CA CYS A 219 12.61 -10.50 9.32
C CYS A 219 12.11 -11.80 8.67
N GLN A 220 12.78 -12.91 8.96
CA GLN A 220 12.32 -14.24 8.58
C GLN A 220 11.55 -14.87 9.74
N ARG A 221 10.43 -15.51 9.45
CA ARG A 221 9.58 -16.20 10.42
C ARG A 221 9.21 -17.57 9.88
N SER A 222 9.29 -18.56 10.75
CA SER A 222 8.87 -19.92 10.41
C SER A 222 7.40 -20.09 10.76
N PHE A 223 6.69 -20.80 9.91
CA PHE A 223 5.27 -21.08 10.10
C PHE A 223 5.12 -22.54 10.54
N VAL A 224 4.44 -22.75 11.67
CA VAL A 224 4.18 -24.08 12.22
C VAL A 224 2.72 -24.42 11.99
N PRO A 225 2.40 -25.60 11.42
CA PRO A 225 1.02 -26.04 11.24
C PRO A 225 0.25 -26.04 12.57
N ALA A 226 -0.88 -25.36 12.61
CA ALA A 226 -1.72 -25.23 13.80
C ALA A 226 -3.17 -25.60 13.47
N PRO A 227 -3.60 -26.86 13.73
CA PRO A 227 -5.00 -27.25 13.58
C PRO A 227 -5.90 -26.35 14.41
N VAL A 228 -6.92 -25.74 13.80
CA VAL A 228 -7.80 -24.78 14.49
C VAL A 228 -8.47 -25.41 15.72
N ARG A 229 -8.85 -26.68 15.63
CA ARG A 229 -9.41 -27.46 16.75
C ARG A 229 -8.50 -27.50 17.99
N LEU A 230 -7.18 -27.55 17.81
CA LEU A 230 -6.25 -27.52 18.94
C LEU A 230 -6.19 -26.13 19.58
N VAL A 231 -6.29 -25.08 18.77
CA VAL A 231 -6.37 -23.70 19.26
C VAL A 231 -7.65 -23.52 20.07
N ASP A 232 -8.78 -24.02 19.56
CA ASP A 232 -10.08 -23.97 20.23
C ASP A 232 -10.10 -24.76 21.54
N MET A 233 -9.45 -25.93 21.58
CA MET A 233 -9.32 -26.73 22.80
C MET A 233 -8.43 -26.05 23.86
N LEU A 234 -7.37 -25.34 23.45
CA LEU A 234 -6.44 -24.68 24.36
C LEU A 234 -6.89 -23.27 24.75
N ALA A 235 -7.80 -22.66 23.98
CA ALA A 235 -8.32 -21.32 24.21
C ALA A 235 -8.91 -21.10 25.62
N PRO A 236 -9.72 -22.02 26.19
CA PRO A 236 -10.25 -21.88 27.56
C PRO A 236 -9.16 -21.89 28.64
N LEU A 237 -8.08 -22.65 28.43
CA LEU A 237 -6.97 -22.76 29.37
C LEU A 237 -6.12 -21.47 29.41
N LEU A 238 -5.99 -20.80 28.26
CA LEU A 238 -5.30 -19.52 28.12
C LEU A 238 -6.19 -18.32 28.54
N GLY A 239 -7.52 -18.48 28.51
CA GLY A 239 -8.54 -17.44 28.66
C GLY A 239 -8.87 -16.97 30.09
N LYS A 240 -7.92 -16.97 31.04
CA LYS A 240 -8.16 -16.50 32.42
C LYS A 240 -8.24 -14.97 32.56
N THR A 241 -7.82 -14.20 31.56
CA THR A 241 -7.86 -12.73 31.56
C THR A 241 -8.78 -12.18 30.46
N SER A 242 -9.50 -11.09 30.76
CA SER A 242 -10.42 -10.42 29.83
C SER A 242 -9.78 -10.07 28.48
N GLN A 243 -8.52 -9.64 28.48
CA GLN A 243 -7.75 -9.35 27.26
C GLN A 243 -7.51 -10.58 26.37
N THR A 244 -7.39 -11.77 26.97
CA THR A 244 -7.14 -13.01 26.23
C THR A 244 -8.43 -13.52 25.59
N ARG A 245 -9.58 -13.38 26.26
CA ARG A 245 -10.90 -13.67 25.67
C ARG A 245 -11.20 -12.81 24.45
N LEU A 246 -10.95 -11.50 24.53
CA LEU A 246 -11.11 -10.58 23.39
C LEU A 246 -10.20 -10.92 22.21
N LYS A 247 -8.99 -11.44 22.46
CA LYS A 247 -8.11 -11.92 21.39
C LYS A 247 -8.63 -13.20 20.74
N LEU A 248 -9.22 -14.10 21.53
CA LEU A 248 -9.81 -15.35 21.04
C LEU A 248 -11.07 -15.10 20.21
N GLU A 249 -11.96 -14.21 20.65
CA GLU A 249 -13.14 -13.81 19.86
C GLU A 249 -12.75 -13.21 18.50
N ARG A 250 -11.69 -12.38 18.47
CA ARG A 250 -11.15 -11.84 17.21
C ARG A 250 -10.56 -12.94 16.32
N LEU A 251 -9.87 -13.93 16.90
CA LEU A 251 -9.37 -15.08 16.15
C LEU A 251 -10.52 -15.93 15.59
N HIS A 252 -11.58 -16.20 16.35
CA HIS A 252 -12.75 -16.90 15.82
C HIS A 252 -13.43 -16.12 14.70
N SER A 253 -13.55 -14.80 14.84
CA SER A 253 -14.12 -13.95 13.79
C SER A 253 -13.32 -13.96 12.48
N LEU A 254 -12.01 -14.26 12.54
CA LEU A 254 -11.16 -14.41 11.36
C LEU A 254 -11.54 -15.64 10.53
N PHE A 255 -11.97 -16.73 11.17
CA PHE A 255 -12.35 -17.97 10.49
C PHE A 255 -13.75 -17.91 9.84
N ASP A 256 -14.60 -16.98 10.28
CA ASP A 256 -15.97 -16.77 9.77
C ASP A 256 -16.05 -15.49 8.90
N LEU A 257 -14.94 -15.04 8.31
CA LEU A 257 -14.96 -13.88 7.43
C LEU A 257 -15.67 -14.21 6.12
N PRO A 258 -16.76 -13.50 5.76
CA PRO A 258 -17.39 -13.68 4.46
C PRO A 258 -16.47 -13.15 3.36
N VAL A 259 -16.36 -13.88 2.26
CA VAL A 259 -15.75 -13.35 1.02
C VAL A 259 -16.68 -12.28 0.45
N MET A 260 -16.14 -11.10 0.18
CA MET A 260 -16.85 -9.97 -0.42
C MET A 260 -16.62 -9.94 -1.93
N ASP A 261 -17.68 -9.70 -2.70
CA ASP A 261 -17.57 -9.44 -4.13
C ASP A 261 -17.17 -7.97 -4.37
N THR A 262 -15.85 -7.70 -4.42
CA THR A 262 -15.32 -6.34 -4.49
C THR A 262 -15.09 -5.83 -5.92
N ALA A 263 -15.05 -6.73 -6.91
CA ALA A 263 -14.69 -6.37 -8.28
C ALA A 263 -15.65 -5.35 -8.91
N PRO A 264 -16.99 -5.45 -8.75
CA PRO A 264 -17.93 -4.46 -9.28
C PRO A 264 -17.70 -3.07 -8.69
N ASP A 265 -17.51 -2.98 -7.38
CA ASP A 265 -17.37 -1.71 -6.66
C ASP A 265 -16.04 -1.02 -6.98
N LEU A 266 -14.96 -1.79 -7.05
CA LEU A 266 -13.65 -1.26 -7.48
C LEU A 266 -13.72 -0.72 -8.90
N LYS A 267 -14.41 -1.42 -9.81
CA LYS A 267 -14.60 -0.97 -11.19
C LYS A 267 -15.46 0.28 -11.26
N GLN A 268 -16.58 0.32 -10.53
CA GLN A 268 -17.47 1.49 -10.48
C GLN A 268 -16.72 2.74 -9.97
N LEU A 269 -15.89 2.57 -8.94
CA LEU A 269 -15.10 3.66 -8.38
C LEU A 269 -13.83 3.95 -9.19
N GLY A 270 -13.50 3.16 -10.22
CA GLY A 270 -12.26 3.26 -10.99
C GLY A 270 -10.99 3.03 -10.15
N LEU A 271 -11.09 2.26 -9.07
CA LEU A 271 -10.01 2.01 -8.13
C LEU A 271 -9.14 0.86 -8.60
N THR A 272 -7.84 1.13 -8.73
CA THR A 272 -6.83 0.09 -8.91
C THR A 272 -6.06 -0.06 -7.60
N LEU A 273 -6.25 -1.20 -6.93
CA LEU A 273 -5.61 -1.46 -5.65
C LEU A 273 -4.11 -1.76 -5.83
N ARG A 274 -3.30 -1.32 -4.88
CA ARG A 274 -1.88 -1.62 -4.85
C ARG A 274 -1.67 -3.11 -4.62
N PRO A 275 -0.68 -3.75 -5.29
CA PRO A 275 -0.29 -5.11 -4.97
C PRO A 275 0.14 -5.25 -3.51
N LEU A 276 -0.22 -6.36 -2.87
CA LEU A 276 0.04 -6.61 -1.45
C LEU A 276 1.52 -6.36 -1.07
N HIS A 277 2.45 -6.93 -1.84
CA HIS A 277 3.88 -6.78 -1.60
C HIS A 277 4.37 -5.32 -1.68
N SER A 278 3.83 -4.53 -2.63
CA SER A 278 4.23 -3.15 -2.85
C SER A 278 3.69 -2.24 -1.74
N GLY A 279 2.41 -2.45 -1.35
CA GLY A 279 1.78 -1.70 -0.25
C GLY A 279 2.37 -1.99 1.14
N MET A 280 3.04 -3.13 1.33
CA MET A 280 3.64 -3.50 2.63
C MET A 280 4.90 -2.70 2.97
N HIS A 281 5.47 -1.99 1.99
CA HIS A 281 6.58 -1.08 2.24
C HIS A 281 6.16 0.11 3.11
N PRO A 282 7.04 0.65 3.97
CA PRO A 282 6.74 1.85 4.76
C PRO A 282 6.26 3.06 3.96
N SER A 283 6.73 3.20 2.73
CA SER A 283 6.30 4.24 1.77
C SER A 283 4.94 3.96 1.11
N GLY A 284 4.32 2.80 1.34
CA GLY A 284 3.11 2.36 0.62
C GLY A 284 3.35 2.03 -0.86
N SER A 285 4.62 1.87 -1.25
CA SER A 285 5.05 1.53 -2.62
C SER A 285 6.49 1.03 -2.62
N ASP A 286 6.79 0.08 -3.51
CA ASP A 286 8.13 -0.42 -3.82
C ASP A 286 8.87 0.42 -4.88
N ARG A 287 8.25 1.49 -5.41
CA ARG A 287 8.78 2.37 -6.47
C ARG A 287 10.23 2.78 -6.24
N ARG A 288 10.55 3.34 -5.07
CA ARG A 288 11.91 3.77 -4.75
C ARG A 288 12.91 2.62 -4.72
N ARG A 289 12.48 1.42 -4.31
CA ARG A 289 13.31 0.21 -4.32
C ARG A 289 13.58 -0.25 -5.75
N LYS A 290 12.59 -0.19 -6.64
CA LYS A 290 12.77 -0.47 -8.07
C LYS A 290 13.76 0.52 -8.69
N LEU A 291 13.62 1.82 -8.43
CA LEU A 291 14.59 2.83 -8.88
C LEU A 291 16.00 2.58 -8.35
N LEU A 292 16.16 2.14 -7.10
CA LEU A 292 17.48 1.79 -6.55
C LEU A 292 18.10 0.58 -7.28
N LYS A 293 17.30 -0.43 -7.67
CA LYS A 293 17.79 -1.58 -8.44
C LYS A 293 18.19 -1.18 -9.86
N GLU A 294 17.32 -0.41 -10.53
CA GLU A 294 17.57 0.14 -11.86
C GLU A 294 18.82 1.02 -11.87
N GLY A 295 18.87 2.02 -10.99
CA GLY A 295 19.99 2.94 -10.88
C GLY A 295 21.30 2.21 -10.59
N ARG A 296 21.28 1.16 -9.76
CA ARG A 296 22.46 0.32 -9.53
C ARG A 296 22.89 -0.38 -10.81
N ALA A 297 21.97 -0.96 -11.57
CA ALA A 297 22.29 -1.63 -12.83
C ALA A 297 22.88 -0.65 -13.85
N LEU A 298 22.23 0.49 -14.07
CA LEU A 298 22.71 1.51 -15.02
C LEU A 298 24.08 2.08 -14.61
N LEU A 299 24.26 2.43 -13.33
CA LEU A 299 25.53 2.95 -12.84
C LEU A 299 26.65 1.90 -12.89
N VAL A 300 26.38 0.62 -12.59
CA VAL A 300 27.37 -0.46 -12.76
C VAL A 300 27.72 -0.63 -14.24
N TYR A 301 26.74 -0.55 -15.13
CA TYR A 301 26.98 -0.66 -16.56
C TYR A 301 27.89 0.47 -17.08
N VAL A 302 27.69 1.69 -16.58
CA VAL A 302 28.40 2.90 -16.97
C VAL A 302 29.80 2.97 -16.32
N LEU A 303 29.88 2.83 -14.99
CA LEU A 303 31.13 2.90 -14.23
C LEU A 303 32.03 1.67 -14.44
N LYS A 304 31.45 0.52 -14.82
CA LYS A 304 32.09 -0.81 -14.77
C LYS A 304 32.58 -1.20 -13.37
N ASP A 305 32.02 -0.57 -12.34
CA ASP A 305 32.30 -0.79 -10.92
C ASP A 305 31.04 -0.55 -10.08
N PHE A 306 31.05 -0.94 -8.81
CA PHE A 306 29.93 -0.74 -7.90
C PHE A 306 29.79 0.73 -7.48
N PRO A 307 28.62 1.36 -7.70
CA PRO A 307 28.42 2.75 -7.32
C PRO A 307 28.31 2.91 -5.81
N GLY A 308 28.87 3.99 -5.27
CA GLY A 308 28.63 4.41 -3.90
C GLY A 308 27.18 4.81 -3.63
N ASN A 309 26.73 4.66 -2.38
CA ASN A 309 25.35 4.98 -1.95
C ASN A 309 24.93 6.44 -2.21
N ALA A 310 25.89 7.38 -2.25
CA ALA A 310 25.60 8.78 -2.53
C ALA A 310 25.13 9.00 -3.98
N VAL A 311 25.84 8.43 -4.95
CA VAL A 311 25.56 8.52 -6.38
C VAL A 311 24.24 7.84 -6.70
N LEU A 312 24.02 6.66 -6.13
CA LEU A 312 22.77 5.93 -6.30
C LEU A 312 21.56 6.72 -5.76
N ARG A 313 21.70 7.37 -4.60
CA ARG A 313 20.63 8.24 -4.07
C ARG A 313 20.41 9.50 -4.92
N ARG A 314 21.45 10.07 -5.52
CA ARG A 314 21.34 11.18 -6.46
C ARG A 314 20.56 10.75 -7.72
N TYR A 315 20.90 9.60 -8.30
CA TYR A 315 20.16 9.04 -9.44
C TYR A 315 18.67 8.94 -9.14
N VAL A 316 18.29 8.29 -8.02
CA VAL A 316 16.88 8.15 -7.63
C VAL A 316 16.18 9.51 -7.48
N ARG A 317 16.82 10.48 -6.82
CA ARG A 317 16.26 11.83 -6.66
C ARG A 317 16.06 12.53 -8.01
N THR A 318 16.99 12.37 -8.95
CA THR A 318 16.89 12.96 -10.28
C THR A 318 15.66 12.43 -11.03
N ILE A 319 15.38 11.12 -10.96
CA ILE A 319 14.16 10.56 -11.58
C ILE A 319 12.91 11.04 -10.84
N GLU A 320 12.95 11.10 -9.50
CA GLU A 320 11.83 11.59 -8.68
C GLU A 320 11.51 13.08 -8.94
N SER A 321 12.49 13.90 -9.32
CA SER A 321 12.30 15.35 -9.53
C SER A 321 12.08 15.76 -10.98
N LEU A 322 12.75 15.10 -11.94
CA LEU A 322 12.74 15.50 -13.37
C LEU A 322 11.87 14.60 -14.25
N ARG A 323 11.36 13.49 -13.70
CA ARG A 323 10.54 12.50 -14.40
C ARG A 323 9.34 12.10 -13.54
N ASP A 324 8.61 11.08 -13.99
CA ASP A 324 7.48 10.51 -13.26
C ASP A 324 7.88 9.77 -11.97
N GLY A 325 9.20 9.56 -11.77
CA GLY A 325 9.86 8.78 -10.73
C GLY A 325 9.47 7.30 -10.69
N GLN A 326 8.89 6.76 -11.77
CA GLN A 326 8.71 5.32 -11.93
C GLN A 326 10.00 4.68 -12.44
N ALA A 327 10.18 3.40 -12.14
CA ALA A 327 11.23 2.61 -12.78
C ALA A 327 10.77 2.21 -14.19
N LEU A 328 11.72 1.96 -15.08
CA LEU A 328 11.50 1.41 -16.42
C LEU A 328 10.97 -0.03 -16.42
N ASP A 329 10.95 -0.68 -15.25
CA ASP A 329 10.61 -2.09 -15.05
C ASP A 329 11.41 -3.03 -15.98
N LEU A 330 12.72 -2.79 -16.06
CA LEU A 330 13.63 -3.67 -16.78
C LEU A 330 13.57 -5.12 -16.25
N PRO A 331 13.63 -6.14 -17.13
CA PRO A 331 13.63 -7.53 -16.70
C PRO A 331 14.77 -7.80 -15.72
N GLN A 332 14.52 -8.70 -14.75
CA GLN A 332 15.47 -9.03 -13.69
C GLN A 332 16.83 -9.53 -14.21
N THR A 333 16.88 -10.09 -15.42
CA THR A 333 18.11 -10.49 -16.13
C THR A 333 19.03 -9.29 -16.39
N PHE A 334 18.51 -8.16 -16.85
CA PHE A 334 19.28 -6.94 -17.08
C PHE A 334 19.71 -6.28 -15.76
N LEU A 335 18.85 -6.34 -14.74
CA LEU A 335 19.17 -5.79 -13.40
C LEU A 335 20.26 -6.60 -12.68
N SER A 336 20.27 -7.92 -12.86
CA SER A 336 21.27 -8.82 -12.25
C SER A 336 22.57 -8.91 -13.04
N ARG A 337 22.50 -8.74 -14.37
CA ARG A 337 23.66 -8.72 -15.28
C ARG A 337 23.68 -7.42 -16.08
N PRO A 338 24.17 -6.31 -15.49
CA PRO A 338 24.17 -4.99 -16.13
C PRO A 338 24.88 -4.93 -17.48
N ILE A 339 25.85 -5.83 -17.74
CA ILE A 339 26.52 -5.90 -19.05
C ILE A 339 25.54 -6.12 -20.21
N LEU A 340 24.41 -6.81 -19.96
CA LEU A 340 23.39 -7.06 -20.97
C LEU A 340 22.65 -5.78 -21.40
N LEU A 341 22.79 -4.68 -20.67
CA LEU A 341 22.22 -3.39 -21.07
C LEU A 341 22.79 -2.89 -22.40
N SER A 342 23.98 -3.35 -22.82
CA SER A 342 24.53 -3.05 -24.16
C SER A 342 23.68 -3.64 -25.29
N LEU A 343 22.79 -4.59 -25.01
CA LEU A 343 21.85 -5.16 -25.99
C LEU A 343 20.62 -4.29 -26.23
N LEU A 344 20.39 -3.30 -25.36
CA LEU A 344 19.21 -2.44 -25.39
C LEU A 344 19.47 -1.23 -26.30
N ASP A 345 19.65 -1.47 -27.59
CA ASP A 345 19.71 -0.42 -28.61
C ASP A 345 18.30 0.04 -29.01
N HIS A 346 18.18 1.13 -29.78
CA HIS A 346 16.89 1.61 -30.33
C HIS A 346 16.06 0.48 -30.96
N SER A 347 16.69 -0.47 -31.67
CA SER A 347 16.00 -1.59 -32.31
C SER A 347 15.39 -2.60 -31.33
N ALA A 348 15.84 -2.65 -30.08
CA ALA A 348 15.29 -3.53 -29.05
C ALA A 348 13.93 -3.06 -28.53
N TRP A 349 13.60 -1.78 -28.72
CA TRP A 349 12.37 -1.16 -28.22
C TRP A 349 11.34 -1.02 -29.35
N THR A 350 10.09 -1.33 -29.03
CA THR A 350 8.95 -1.15 -29.96
C THR A 350 8.35 0.25 -29.89
N ASP A 351 8.54 0.96 -28.76
CA ASP A 351 8.01 2.29 -28.51
C ASP A 351 9.15 3.33 -28.40
N GLN A 352 9.08 4.36 -29.23
CA GLN A 352 10.06 5.45 -29.29
C GLN A 352 10.10 6.27 -28.00
N ARG A 353 8.96 6.44 -27.29
CA ARG A 353 8.95 7.18 -26.02
C ARG A 353 9.73 6.44 -24.94
N THR A 354 9.53 5.12 -24.85
CA THR A 354 10.29 4.33 -23.89
C THR A 354 11.80 4.33 -24.23
N TRP A 355 12.16 4.21 -25.50
CA TRP A 355 13.56 4.32 -25.90
C TRP A 355 14.18 5.67 -25.47
N ALA A 356 13.47 6.77 -25.72
CA ALA A 356 13.93 8.10 -25.32
C ALA A 356 14.12 8.21 -23.80
N GLU A 357 13.21 7.64 -23.01
CA GLU A 357 13.32 7.61 -21.55
C GLU A 357 14.51 6.73 -21.07
N PHE A 358 14.72 5.57 -21.69
CA PHE A 358 15.88 4.72 -21.38
C PHE A 358 17.21 5.40 -21.73
N SER A 359 17.30 6.01 -22.92
CA SER A 359 18.47 6.78 -23.34
C SER A 359 18.77 7.90 -22.34
N TRP A 360 17.76 8.69 -21.98
CA TRP A 360 17.90 9.76 -21.00
C TRP A 360 18.38 9.27 -19.63
N ARG A 361 17.94 8.07 -19.20
CA ARG A 361 18.38 7.46 -17.95
C ARG A 361 19.83 6.97 -17.99
N ILE A 362 20.29 6.43 -19.12
CA ILE A 362 21.71 6.12 -19.33
C ILE A 362 22.53 7.41 -19.30
N ASP A 363 22.13 8.44 -20.03
CA ASP A 363 22.85 9.72 -20.07
C ASP A 363 22.94 10.34 -18.66
N THR A 364 21.83 10.30 -17.92
CA THR A 364 21.80 10.75 -16.51
C THR A 364 22.74 9.93 -15.64
N ALA A 365 22.76 8.61 -15.80
CA ALA A 365 23.70 7.74 -15.07
C ALA A 365 25.16 8.06 -15.42
N THR A 366 25.46 8.37 -16.68
CA THR A 366 26.79 8.78 -17.16
C THR A 366 27.23 10.11 -16.54
N VAL A 367 26.41 11.15 -16.64
CA VAL A 367 26.71 12.46 -16.04
C VAL A 367 26.93 12.34 -14.53
N LEU A 368 26.07 11.58 -13.84
CA LEU A 368 26.21 11.35 -12.41
C LEU A 368 27.44 10.52 -12.06
N ALA A 369 27.83 9.57 -12.91
CA ALA A 369 29.02 8.76 -12.74
C ALA A 369 30.30 9.58 -12.93
N GLU A 370 30.38 10.42 -13.97
CA GLU A 370 31.51 11.30 -14.25
C GLU A 370 31.79 12.26 -13.10
N ALA A 371 30.75 12.77 -12.44
CA ALA A 371 30.85 13.67 -11.29
C ALA A 371 31.29 12.98 -9.98
N THR A 372 31.95 11.82 -10.04
CA THR A 372 32.35 11.01 -8.87
C THR A 372 33.84 10.67 -8.92
N PRO A 373 34.48 10.40 -7.76
CA PRO A 373 35.87 9.96 -7.74
C PRO A 373 36.11 8.68 -8.56
N SER A 374 35.22 7.68 -8.44
CA SER A 374 35.27 6.45 -9.26
C SER A 374 35.14 6.75 -10.75
N GLY A 375 34.28 7.71 -11.11
CA GLY A 375 34.17 8.23 -12.48
C GLY A 375 35.47 8.87 -12.95
N ALA A 376 36.13 9.69 -12.13
CA ALA A 376 37.41 10.29 -12.48
C ALA A 376 38.46 9.23 -12.82
N TYR A 377 38.59 8.17 -12.02
CA TYR A 377 39.48 7.04 -12.36
C TYR A 377 39.04 6.34 -13.64
N ARG A 378 37.74 6.09 -13.82
CA ARG A 378 37.23 5.36 -15.00
C ARG A 378 37.39 6.13 -16.30
N TYR A 379 37.02 7.41 -16.32
CA TYR A 379 36.93 8.24 -17.52
C TYR A 379 38.21 9.02 -17.80
N LEU A 380 38.87 9.55 -16.76
CA LEU A 380 40.13 10.27 -16.89
C LEU A 380 41.36 9.34 -16.77
N GLN A 381 41.16 8.06 -16.44
CA GLN A 381 42.20 7.02 -16.39
C GLN A 381 43.39 7.36 -15.47
N LEU A 382 43.12 8.09 -14.37
CA LEU A 382 44.13 8.66 -13.46
C LEU A 382 45.01 7.61 -12.74
N ASP A 383 44.62 6.34 -12.75
CA ASP A 383 45.28 5.21 -12.08
C ASP A 383 46.07 4.30 -13.03
N ARG A 384 45.98 4.49 -14.36
CA ARG A 384 46.57 3.56 -15.33
C ARG A 384 47.88 4.07 -15.92
N LYS A 385 48.97 3.37 -15.60
CA LYS A 385 50.24 3.48 -16.33
C LYS A 385 50.17 2.61 -17.58
N TYR A 386 50.05 3.22 -18.76
CA TYR A 386 50.04 2.50 -20.02
C TYR A 386 51.44 2.42 -20.62
N GLY A 387 51.95 1.19 -20.80
CA GLY A 387 53.04 0.90 -21.72
C GLY A 387 52.50 0.57 -23.11
N ARG A 388 53.27 0.84 -24.18
CA ARG A 388 52.86 0.62 -25.60
C ARG A 388 52.27 -0.77 -25.85
N LEU A 389 52.82 -1.81 -25.24
CA LEU A 389 52.36 -3.20 -25.40
C LEU A 389 50.95 -3.42 -24.81
N ASN A 390 50.70 -2.91 -23.60
CA ASN A 390 49.39 -3.04 -22.94
C ASN A 390 48.30 -2.24 -23.67
N SER A 391 48.65 -1.09 -24.26
CA SER A 391 47.74 -0.33 -25.12
C SER A 391 47.36 -1.12 -26.37
N LEU A 392 48.32 -1.73 -27.07
CA LEU A 392 48.06 -2.57 -28.24
C LEU A 392 47.18 -3.78 -27.92
N LEU A 393 47.45 -4.48 -26.82
CA LEU A 393 46.62 -5.60 -26.36
C LEU A 393 45.20 -5.15 -25.96
N SER A 394 45.07 -3.98 -25.34
CA SER A 394 43.77 -3.41 -24.98
C SER A 394 42.95 -3.05 -26.22
N ILE A 395 43.58 -2.42 -27.23
CA ILE A 395 42.93 -2.08 -28.50
C ILE A 395 42.53 -3.36 -29.24
N GLY A 396 43.42 -4.35 -29.32
CA GLY A 396 43.15 -5.63 -29.95
C GLY A 396 41.99 -6.38 -29.29
N SER A 397 41.96 -6.45 -27.96
CA SER A 397 40.85 -7.08 -27.23
C SER A 397 39.54 -6.32 -27.41
N ALA A 398 39.55 -4.98 -27.44
CA ALA A 398 38.38 -4.18 -27.72
C ALA A 398 37.84 -4.42 -29.14
N MET A 399 38.73 -4.48 -30.15
CA MET A 399 38.33 -4.79 -31.54
C MET A 399 37.73 -6.19 -31.66
N VAL A 400 38.32 -7.20 -31.03
CA VAL A 400 37.78 -8.57 -31.03
C VAL A 400 36.42 -8.62 -30.36
N CYS A 401 36.26 -7.97 -29.20
CA CYS A 401 34.98 -7.86 -28.52
C CYS A 401 33.90 -7.19 -29.40
N GLU A 402 34.24 -6.09 -30.07
CA GLU A 402 33.34 -5.38 -30.98
C GLU A 402 32.94 -6.25 -32.19
N LEU A 403 33.89 -7.01 -32.75
CA LEU A 403 33.61 -7.92 -33.87
C LEU A 403 32.67 -9.05 -33.45
N LEU A 404 32.96 -9.70 -32.31
CA LEU A 404 32.11 -10.74 -31.73
C LEU A 404 30.71 -10.19 -31.44
N TRP A 405 30.62 -8.97 -30.93
CA TRP A 405 29.35 -8.32 -30.65
C TRP A 405 28.52 -8.13 -31.91
N ARG A 406 29.12 -7.61 -32.98
CA ARG A 406 28.43 -7.39 -34.27
C ARG A 406 27.90 -8.69 -34.87
N ILE A 407 28.64 -9.79 -34.74
CA ILE A 407 28.22 -11.12 -35.23
C ILE A 407 27.06 -11.67 -34.39
N LEU A 408 27.12 -11.53 -33.07
CA LEU A 408 26.11 -12.10 -32.16
C LEU A 408 24.86 -11.22 -32.01
N ARG A 409 24.94 -9.94 -32.36
CA ARG A 409 23.86 -8.93 -32.23
C ARG A 409 22.49 -9.39 -32.76
N PRO A 410 22.33 -9.93 -33.99
CA PRO A 410 21.01 -10.32 -34.50
C PRO A 410 20.34 -11.42 -33.67
N PHE A 411 21.11 -12.39 -33.17
CA PHE A 411 20.60 -13.44 -32.30
C PHE A 411 20.11 -12.87 -30.96
N PHE A 412 20.89 -11.97 -30.35
CA PHE A 412 20.50 -11.36 -29.08
C PHE A 412 19.36 -10.35 -29.22
N LEU A 413 19.24 -9.63 -30.34
CA LEU A 413 18.11 -8.72 -30.60
C LEU A 413 16.76 -9.44 -30.60
N PHE A 414 16.72 -10.66 -31.12
CA PHE A 414 15.52 -11.49 -31.07
C PHE A 414 15.15 -11.84 -29.62
N LEU A 415 16.13 -12.25 -28.81
CA LEU A 415 15.94 -12.61 -27.40
C LEU A 415 15.55 -11.40 -26.54
N THR A 416 16.16 -10.22 -26.76
CA THR A 416 15.87 -9.02 -25.97
C THR A 416 14.48 -8.46 -26.26
N ARG A 417 14.04 -8.45 -27.52
CA ARG A 417 12.66 -8.09 -27.88
C ARG A 417 11.64 -8.99 -27.20
N HIS A 418 11.86 -10.30 -27.20
CA HIS A 418 10.99 -11.25 -26.51
C HIS A 418 10.98 -11.03 -25.00
N ALA A 419 12.14 -10.80 -24.38
CA ALA A 419 12.24 -10.56 -22.94
C ALA A 419 11.54 -9.25 -22.50
N LEU A 420 11.71 -8.18 -23.27
CA LEU A 420 11.05 -6.89 -23.02
C LEU A 420 9.54 -6.96 -23.24
N ALA A 421 9.10 -7.65 -24.30
CA ALA A 421 7.67 -7.87 -24.57
C ALA A 421 7.00 -8.69 -23.45
N ARG A 422 7.64 -9.77 -22.99
CA ARG A 422 7.11 -10.58 -21.86
C ARG A 422 7.00 -9.81 -20.56
N ALA A 423 8.00 -8.98 -20.24
CA ALA A 423 7.99 -8.18 -19.01
C ALA A 423 6.90 -7.11 -19.01
N ARG A 424 6.44 -6.68 -20.19
CA ARG A 424 5.38 -5.66 -20.36
C ARG A 424 3.98 -6.25 -20.54
N GLY A 425 3.87 -7.49 -21.03
CA GLY A 425 2.60 -8.20 -21.22
C GLY A 425 2.09 -8.98 -20.00
N SER A 426 2.83 -8.96 -18.88
CA SER A 426 2.44 -9.62 -17.62
C SER A 426 1.88 -8.64 -16.57
N MET A 427 1.18 -7.59 -17.01
CA MET A 427 0.42 -6.68 -16.15
C MET A 427 -1.07 -6.92 -16.30
#